data_AF-A0A227JAH4-F1
#
_entry.id   AF-A0A227JAH4-F1
#
_cell.length_a   1.000
_cell.length_b   1.000
_cell.length_c   1.000
_cell.angle_alpha   90.00
_cell.angle_beta   90.00
_cell.angle_gamma   90.00
#
_symmetry.space_group_name_H-M   'P 1'
#
loop_
_entity.id
_entity.type
_entity.pdbx_description
1 polymer ?
#
loop_
_entity_poly.entity_id
_entity_poly.type
_entity_poly.pdbx_seq_one_letter_code
_entity_poly.pdbx_strand_id
1 'polypeptide(L)'
;EQYRAVVVDLLSGQSSELATHVDSGALLSQNGKMAYLVAKDKRTQRPHQILRISTESLAKTVVWNEYKSDWLLSFYRAADSRYAVLQSNNESTTEQKLVDLETGTVTDSLRVPEVGVEYYADVAKGHVYLNSNLEGKFALYQAELTPLSA
;
A
#
# COMPACT_ATOMS: atom_id res chain seq x y z
N GLU A 1 16.22 -7.98 -1.83
CA GLU A 1 17.10 -6.84 -1.46
C GLU A 1 16.58 -6.16 -0.19
N GLN A 2 17.37 -5.29 0.44
CA GLN A 2 17.00 -4.57 1.66
C GLN A 2 17.37 -3.10 1.51
N TYR A 3 16.42 -2.21 1.80
CA TYR A 3 16.61 -0.77 1.62
C TYR A 3 16.56 0.00 2.94
N ARG A 4 17.06 1.23 2.85
CA ARG A 4 16.87 2.30 3.81
C ARG A 4 16.12 3.42 3.10
N ALA A 5 15.04 3.90 3.70
CA ALA A 5 14.31 5.05 3.24
C ALA A 5 14.77 6.31 3.98
N VAL A 6 14.98 7.39 3.22
CA VAL A 6 15.31 8.73 3.73
C VAL A 6 14.33 9.73 3.13
N VAL A 7 14.00 10.77 3.90
CA VAL A 7 13.34 11.98 3.37
C VAL A 7 14.41 13.05 3.17
N VAL A 8 14.33 13.78 2.07
CA VAL A 8 15.25 14.87 1.73
C VAL A 8 14.46 16.15 1.59
N ASP A 9 14.83 17.16 2.36
CA ASP A 9 14.36 18.52 2.16
C ASP A 9 15.07 19.12 0.94
N LEU A 10 14.31 19.46 -0.09
CA LEU A 10 14.89 19.87 -1.39
C LEU A 10 15.48 21.29 -1.38
N LEU A 11 15.11 22.12 -0.40
CA LEU A 11 15.61 23.50 -0.29
C LEU A 11 16.98 23.54 0.39
N SER A 12 17.12 22.82 1.49
CA SER A 12 18.33 22.75 2.32
C SER A 12 19.26 21.59 1.94
N GLY A 13 18.76 20.58 1.22
CA GLY A 13 19.47 19.33 0.95
C GLY A 13 19.66 18.43 2.17
N GLN A 14 19.09 18.79 3.34
CA GLN A 14 19.19 17.98 4.53
C GLN A 14 18.35 16.71 4.37
N SER A 15 18.85 15.60 4.92
CA SER A 15 18.16 14.31 4.89
C SER A 15 17.95 13.75 6.28
N SER A 16 16.84 13.05 6.45
CA SER A 16 16.50 12.32 7.68
C SER A 16 16.13 10.87 7.35
N GLU A 17 16.61 9.93 8.15
CA GLU A 17 16.27 8.52 7.98
C GLU A 17 14.84 8.24 8.47
N LEU A 18 14.01 7.69 7.59
CA LEU A 18 12.64 7.29 7.92
C LEU A 18 12.61 5.87 8.50
N ALA A 19 13.24 4.91 7.81
CA ALA A 19 13.30 3.52 8.26
C ALA A 19 14.40 2.73 7.54
N THR A 20 14.84 1.65 8.17
CA THR A 20 15.68 0.61 7.56
C THR A 20 14.91 -0.69 7.49
N HIS A 21 15.44 -1.67 6.74
CA HIS A 21 14.78 -2.98 6.57
C HIS A 21 13.42 -2.85 5.88
N VAL A 22 13.34 -1.99 4.87
CA VAL A 22 12.14 -1.76 4.07
C VAL A 22 12.32 -2.28 2.65
N ASP A 23 11.21 -2.43 1.94
CA ASP A 23 11.18 -2.61 0.50
C ASP A 23 11.55 -1.30 -0.24
N SER A 24 11.74 -1.38 -1.54
CA SER A 24 12.11 -0.25 -2.41
C SER A 24 11.00 0.79 -2.58
N GLY A 25 9.74 0.39 -2.41
CA GLY A 25 8.58 1.26 -2.57
C GLY A 25 8.44 2.28 -1.45
N ALA A 26 8.27 3.55 -1.83
CA ALA A 26 7.95 4.65 -0.92
C ALA A 26 6.88 5.57 -1.54
N LEU A 27 5.90 5.97 -0.74
CA LEU A 27 4.91 6.97 -1.14
C LEU A 27 4.89 8.12 -0.14
N LEU A 28 4.51 9.29 -0.62
CA LEU A 28 4.18 10.44 0.19
C LEU A 28 2.68 10.74 0.07
N SER A 29 2.09 11.15 1.19
CA SER A 29 0.84 11.93 1.22
C SER A 29 0.93 13.16 0.30
N GLN A 30 -0.21 13.68 -0.15
CA GLN A 30 -0.25 14.81 -1.09
C GLN A 30 0.48 16.05 -0.55
N ASN A 31 0.38 16.29 0.76
CA ASN A 31 1.05 17.42 1.42
C ASN A 31 2.50 17.11 1.84
N GLY A 32 3.00 15.90 1.57
CA GLY A 32 4.36 15.47 1.90
C GLY A 32 4.65 15.28 3.39
N LYS A 33 3.66 15.42 4.28
CA LYS A 33 3.85 15.33 5.75
C LYS A 33 3.93 13.91 6.27
N MET A 34 3.45 12.96 5.48
CA MET A 34 3.46 11.53 5.78
C MET A 34 4.14 10.75 4.65
N ALA A 35 5.00 9.82 5.05
CA ALA A 35 5.61 8.82 4.20
C ALA A 35 5.05 7.43 4.51
N TYR A 36 4.90 6.60 3.47
CA TYR A 36 4.43 5.24 3.57
C TYR A 36 5.49 4.28 3.00
N LEU A 37 5.80 3.22 3.75
CA LEU A 37 6.87 2.26 3.46
C LEU A 37 6.44 0.84 3.76
N VAL A 38 6.94 -0.14 3.01
CA VAL A 38 6.72 -1.56 3.34
C VAL A 38 7.88 -2.06 4.20
N ALA A 39 7.61 -2.37 5.47
CA ALA A 39 8.60 -2.99 6.35
C ALA A 39 8.73 -4.48 6.08
N LYS A 40 9.97 -4.96 6.15
CA LYS A 40 10.31 -6.37 5.99
C LYS A 40 10.60 -6.99 7.35
N ASP A 41 10.18 -8.23 7.51
CA ASP A 41 10.51 -9.02 8.69
C ASP A 41 12.03 -9.24 8.73
N LYS A 42 12.66 -8.96 9.88
CA LYS A 42 14.13 -8.93 9.98
C LYS A 42 14.76 -10.30 9.77
N ARG A 43 14.04 -11.39 10.08
CA ARG A 43 14.54 -12.75 9.99
C ARG A 43 14.30 -13.36 8.62
N THR A 44 13.07 -13.25 8.13
CA THR A 44 12.59 -13.90 6.91
C THR A 44 12.71 -13.02 5.68
N GLN A 45 12.96 -11.72 5.85
CA GLN A 45 12.99 -10.74 4.77
C GLN A 45 11.66 -10.64 4.00
N ARG A 46 10.55 -11.11 4.59
CA ARG A 46 9.22 -11.02 4.00
C ARG A 46 8.64 -9.61 4.19
N PRO A 47 8.17 -8.92 3.14
CA PRO A 47 7.42 -7.68 3.30
C PRO A 47 6.07 -7.98 3.97
N HIS A 48 5.79 -7.31 5.09
CA HIS A 48 4.66 -7.70 5.94
C HIS A 48 3.96 -6.55 6.66
N GLN A 49 4.51 -5.34 6.67
CA GLN A 49 3.89 -4.19 7.33
C GLN A 49 3.88 -2.97 6.43
N ILE A 50 2.79 -2.20 6.45
CA ILE A 50 2.83 -0.81 5.97
C ILE A 50 3.07 0.10 7.17
N LEU A 51 4.14 0.89 7.08
CA LEU A 51 4.45 1.95 8.02
C LEU A 51 3.89 3.27 7.48
N ARG A 52 3.33 4.09 8.36
CA ARG A 52 3.06 5.51 8.14
C ARG A 52 3.98 6.31 9.06
N ILE A 53 4.72 7.24 8.48
CA ILE A 53 5.79 7.97 9.18
C ILE A 53 5.63 9.46 8.92
N SER A 54 5.56 10.26 9.99
CA SER A 54 5.62 11.72 9.87
C SER A 54 7.00 12.14 9.35
N THR A 55 7.04 12.93 8.28
CA THR A 55 8.30 13.40 7.68
C THR A 55 8.98 14.50 8.51
N GLU A 56 8.23 15.19 9.37
CA GLU A 56 8.74 16.23 10.28
C GLU A 56 9.20 15.66 11.63
N SER A 57 8.35 14.85 12.28
CA SER A 57 8.60 14.36 13.65
C SER A 57 9.26 12.97 13.69
N LEU A 58 9.30 12.26 12.55
CA LEU A 58 9.74 10.87 12.43
C LEU A 58 8.92 9.87 13.27
N ALA A 59 7.78 10.31 13.82
CA ALA A 59 6.84 9.43 14.52
C ALA A 59 6.28 8.37 13.55
N LYS A 60 6.24 7.11 13.99
CA LYS A 60 5.92 5.95 13.14
C LYS A 60 4.73 5.20 13.71
N THR A 61 3.82 4.78 12.84
CA THR A 61 2.70 3.91 13.16
C THR A 61 2.58 2.80 12.12
N VAL A 62 2.18 1.60 12.54
CA VAL A 62 1.83 0.50 11.61
C VAL A 62 0.37 0.69 11.21
N VAL A 63 0.09 0.80 9.90
CA VAL A 63 -1.29 0.94 9.39
C VAL A 63 -1.88 -0.39 8.92
N TRP A 64 -1.03 -1.35 8.55
CA TRP A 64 -1.48 -2.69 8.18
C TRP A 64 -0.38 -3.72 8.43
N ASN A 65 -0.78 -4.96 8.74
CA ASN A 65 0.10 -6.10 8.91
C ASN A 65 -0.46 -7.35 8.18
N GLU A 66 0.36 -7.97 7.33
CA GLU A 66 0.06 -9.27 6.73
C GLU A 66 0.62 -10.39 7.61
N TYR A 67 -0.27 -11.22 8.13
CA TYR A 67 0.05 -12.31 9.06
C TYR A 67 0.30 -13.66 8.36
N LYS A 68 -0.27 -13.87 7.16
CA LYS A 68 -0.10 -15.09 6.36
C LYS A 68 1.35 -15.16 5.87
N SER A 69 2.06 -16.23 6.25
CA SER A 69 3.50 -16.35 6.01
C SER A 69 3.87 -16.57 4.55
N ASP A 70 2.94 -17.13 3.76
CA ASP A 70 3.06 -17.37 2.32
C ASP A 70 2.62 -16.16 1.48
N TRP A 71 2.20 -15.06 2.12
CA TRP A 71 1.75 -13.85 1.43
C TRP A 71 2.77 -12.73 1.51
N LEU A 72 2.93 -12.01 0.40
CA LEU A 72 3.80 -10.86 0.26
C LEU A 72 2.97 -9.59 0.22
N LEU A 73 3.39 -8.60 0.99
CA LEU A 73 2.78 -7.28 1.02
C LEU A 73 3.49 -6.32 0.07
N SER A 74 2.73 -5.52 -0.66
CA SER A 74 3.22 -4.40 -1.46
C SER A 74 2.19 -3.27 -1.45
N PHE A 75 2.57 -2.10 -1.97
CA PHE A 75 1.61 -1.06 -2.30
C PHE A 75 2.06 -0.29 -3.54
N TYR A 76 1.10 0.36 -4.19
CA TYR A 76 1.35 1.31 -5.26
C TYR A 76 0.34 2.46 -5.19
N ARG A 77 0.72 3.63 -5.71
CA ARG A 77 -0.17 4.78 -5.77
C ARG A 77 -1.23 4.57 -6.84
N ALA A 78 -2.48 4.82 -6.50
CA ALA A 78 -3.57 4.84 -7.47
C ALA A 78 -3.47 6.09 -8.36
N ALA A 79 -4.20 6.10 -9.48
CA ALA A 79 -4.34 7.27 -10.34
C ALA A 79 -4.93 8.47 -9.58
N ASP A 80 -5.88 8.24 -8.67
CA ASP A 80 -6.24 9.18 -7.61
C ASP A 80 -5.16 9.18 -6.52
N SER A 81 -4.35 10.24 -6.50
CA SER A 81 -3.18 10.36 -5.62
C SER A 81 -3.51 10.45 -4.13
N ARG A 82 -4.80 10.55 -3.76
CA ARG A 82 -5.24 10.41 -2.36
C ARG A 82 -5.08 8.97 -1.87
N TYR A 83 -5.12 7.98 -2.76
CA TYR A 83 -5.13 6.58 -2.38
C TYR A 83 -3.87 5.84 -2.80
N ALA A 84 -3.48 4.86 -1.99
CA ALA A 84 -2.63 3.76 -2.41
C ALA A 84 -3.45 2.47 -2.41
N VAL A 85 -3.16 1.60 -3.38
CA VAL A 85 -3.63 0.22 -3.36
C VAL A 85 -2.62 -0.57 -2.53
N LEU A 86 -3.08 -1.09 -1.41
CA LEU A 86 -2.38 -2.11 -0.64
C LEU A 86 -2.68 -3.45 -1.29
N GLN A 87 -1.64 -4.18 -1.66
CA GLN A 87 -1.76 -5.53 -2.20
C GLN A 87 -1.08 -6.52 -1.27
N SER A 88 -1.84 -7.52 -0.86
CA SER A 88 -1.31 -8.74 -0.27
C SER A 88 -1.64 -9.90 -1.19
N ASN A 89 -0.66 -10.69 -1.58
CA ASN A 89 -0.90 -11.82 -2.48
C ASN A 89 0.05 -12.97 -2.21
N ASN A 90 -0.35 -14.16 -2.64
CA ASN A 90 0.55 -15.30 -2.82
C ASN A 90 0.60 -15.68 -4.32
N GLU A 91 1.02 -16.90 -4.62
CA GLU A 91 1.19 -17.42 -5.99
C GLU A 91 -0.09 -17.56 -6.81
N SER A 92 -1.27 -17.51 -6.19
CA SER A 92 -2.55 -17.78 -6.87
C SER A 92 -3.71 -16.92 -6.42
N THR A 93 -3.51 -16.09 -5.39
CA THR A 93 -4.59 -15.33 -4.75
C THR A 93 -4.14 -13.91 -4.48
N THR A 94 -4.99 -12.96 -4.84
CA THR A 94 -4.80 -11.54 -4.51
C THR A 94 -5.83 -11.05 -3.50
N GLU A 95 -5.39 -10.19 -2.59
CA GLU A 95 -6.23 -9.37 -1.72
C GLU A 95 -5.76 -7.92 -1.84
N GLN A 96 -6.66 -7.01 -2.20
CA GLN A 96 -6.35 -5.59 -2.23
C GLN A 96 -7.30 -4.77 -1.37
N LYS A 97 -6.74 -3.71 -0.78
CA LYS A 97 -7.40 -2.72 0.05
C LYS A 97 -6.95 -1.33 -0.42
N LEU A 98 -7.69 -0.30 -0.06
CA LEU A 98 -7.24 1.09 -0.27
C LEU A 98 -6.72 1.65 1.05
N VAL A 99 -5.63 2.42 0.94
CA VAL A 99 -5.10 3.25 2.02
C VAL A 99 -5.35 4.70 1.64
N ASP A 100 -6.08 5.43 2.47
CA ASP A 100 -6.13 6.90 2.36
C ASP A 100 -4.79 7.45 2.84
N LEU A 101 -4.04 8.08 1.94
CA LEU A 101 -2.70 8.60 2.21
C LEU A 101 -2.70 9.87 3.07
N GLU A 102 -3.85 10.51 3.26
CA GLU A 102 -3.98 11.64 4.18
C GLU A 102 -4.20 11.13 5.61
N THR A 103 -5.20 10.28 5.81
CA THR A 103 -5.60 9.82 7.16
C THR A 103 -4.81 8.61 7.65
N GLY A 104 -4.33 7.77 6.74
CA GLY A 104 -3.76 6.45 7.06
C GLY A 104 -4.82 5.35 7.27
N THR A 105 -6.09 5.64 7.03
CA THR A 105 -7.19 4.66 7.14
C THR A 105 -7.05 3.61 6.04
N VAL A 106 -7.29 2.35 6.38
CA VAL A 106 -7.28 1.22 5.44
C VAL A 106 -8.70 0.69 5.29
N THR A 107 -9.16 0.45 4.07
CA THR A 107 -10.48 -0.16 3.81
C THR A 107 -10.54 -1.62 4.26
N ASP A 108 -11.76 -2.14 4.34
CA ASP A 108 -12.00 -3.57 4.13
C ASP A 108 -11.48 -4.03 2.77
N SER A 109 -11.36 -5.34 2.60
CA SER A 109 -10.86 -5.92 1.35
C SER A 109 -11.84 -5.59 0.22
N LEU A 110 -11.33 -5.10 -0.91
CA LEU A 110 -12.14 -4.77 -2.09
C LEU A 110 -12.95 -5.98 -2.57
N ARG A 111 -12.40 -7.17 -2.34
CA ARG A 111 -13.09 -8.45 -2.46
C ARG A 111 -12.55 -9.41 -1.41
N VAL A 112 -13.41 -10.32 -0.95
CA VAL A 112 -12.98 -11.49 -0.16
C VAL A 112 -11.95 -12.29 -0.98
N PRO A 113 -10.79 -12.67 -0.42
CA PRO A 113 -9.80 -13.44 -1.16
C PRO A 113 -10.30 -14.85 -1.49
N GLU A 114 -10.01 -15.33 -2.71
CA GLU A 114 -10.42 -16.65 -3.18
C GLU A 114 -9.30 -17.30 -3.99
N VAL A 115 -9.04 -18.59 -3.72
CA VAL A 115 -7.96 -19.33 -4.36
C VAL A 115 -8.14 -19.35 -5.88
N GLY A 116 -7.09 -18.96 -6.61
CA GLY A 116 -7.10 -18.87 -8.08
C GLY A 116 -7.65 -17.56 -8.62
N VAL A 117 -8.15 -16.66 -7.76
CA VAL A 117 -8.66 -15.35 -8.16
C VAL A 117 -7.61 -14.27 -7.94
N GLU A 118 -7.24 -13.63 -9.03
CA GLU A 118 -6.34 -12.49 -9.10
C GLU A 118 -7.10 -11.26 -9.57
N TYR A 119 -6.78 -10.11 -8.98
CA TYR A 119 -7.34 -8.84 -9.38
C TYR A 119 -6.39 -7.70 -9.07
N TYR A 120 -6.41 -6.69 -9.94
CA TYR A 120 -5.57 -5.50 -9.79
C TYR A 120 -6.44 -4.26 -9.87
N ALA A 121 -6.45 -3.50 -8.78
CA ALA A 121 -7.26 -2.32 -8.60
C ALA A 121 -6.50 -1.07 -9.02
N ASP A 122 -7.26 -0.09 -9.50
CA ASP A 122 -6.87 1.31 -9.55
C ASP A 122 -8.09 2.17 -9.16
N VAL A 123 -7.83 3.39 -8.71
CA VAL A 123 -8.87 4.34 -8.31
C VAL A 123 -8.77 5.57 -9.20
N ALA A 124 -9.86 5.91 -9.87
CA ALA A 124 -9.92 7.12 -10.67
C ALA A 124 -11.36 7.64 -10.76
N LYS A 125 -11.51 8.97 -10.77
CA LYS A 125 -12.80 9.64 -11.02
C LYS A 125 -13.94 9.13 -10.12
N GLY A 126 -13.65 8.90 -8.83
CA GLY A 126 -14.64 8.41 -7.86
C GLY A 126 -15.05 6.94 -8.04
N HIS A 127 -14.28 6.15 -8.78
CA HIS A 127 -14.54 4.73 -9.01
C HIS A 127 -13.32 3.88 -8.69
N VAL A 128 -13.57 2.63 -8.32
CA VAL A 128 -12.57 1.56 -8.26
C VAL A 128 -12.71 0.74 -9.54
N TYR A 129 -11.62 0.58 -10.28
CA TYR A 129 -11.52 -0.28 -11.46
C TYR A 129 -10.72 -1.51 -11.11
N LEU A 130 -11.21 -2.71 -11.47
CA LEU A 130 -10.52 -3.97 -11.21
C LEU A 130 -10.27 -4.70 -12.53
N ASN A 131 -9.03 -5.07 -12.83
CA ASN A 131 -8.74 -6.08 -13.85
C ASN A 131 -8.63 -7.45 -13.16
N SER A 132 -9.59 -8.35 -13.37
CA SER A 132 -9.67 -9.61 -12.62
C SER A 132 -10.01 -10.81 -13.48
N ASN A 133 -9.46 -11.97 -13.11
CA ASN A 133 -9.78 -13.27 -13.71
C ASN A 133 -11.00 -13.98 -13.07
N LEU A 134 -11.84 -13.25 -12.30
CA LEU A 134 -12.97 -13.78 -11.53
C LEU A 134 -13.86 -14.78 -12.30
N GLU A 135 -14.12 -14.54 -13.58
CA GLU A 135 -14.94 -15.40 -14.44
C GLU A 135 -14.10 -16.32 -15.36
N GLY A 136 -12.88 -16.66 -14.91
CA GLY A 136 -11.94 -17.54 -15.61
C GLY A 136 -11.08 -16.86 -16.69
N LYS A 137 -11.36 -15.58 -17.02
CA LYS A 137 -10.55 -14.75 -17.92
C LYS A 137 -10.48 -13.33 -17.37
N PHE A 138 -9.35 -12.65 -17.61
CA PHE A 138 -9.19 -11.26 -17.21
C PHE A 138 -10.18 -10.36 -17.93
N ALA A 139 -10.96 -9.63 -17.15
CA ALA A 139 -11.92 -8.62 -17.60
C ALA A 139 -11.86 -7.40 -16.68
N LEU A 140 -12.37 -6.27 -17.18
CA LEU A 140 -12.44 -5.03 -16.43
C LEU A 140 -13.80 -4.91 -15.73
N TYR A 141 -13.76 -4.67 -14.43
CA TYR A 141 -14.91 -4.42 -13.58
C TYR A 141 -14.80 -3.01 -13.00
N GLN A 142 -15.93 -2.44 -12.58
CA GLN A 142 -15.96 -1.16 -11.90
C GLN A 142 -16.97 -1.16 -10.76
N ALA A 143 -16.69 -0.37 -9.73
CA ALA A 143 -17.60 -0.05 -8.65
C ALA A 143 -17.43 1.42 -8.24
N GLU A 144 -18.47 2.02 -7.68
CA GLU A 144 -18.35 3.35 -7.07
C GLU A 144 -17.39 3.29 -5.87
N LEU A 145 -16.56 4.31 -5.72
CA LEU A 145 -15.71 4.46 -4.55
C LEU A 145 -16.56 4.98 -3.39
N THR A 146 -16.96 4.08 -2.49
CA THR A 146 -17.59 4.49 -1.23
C THR A 146 -16.57 5.25 -0.38
N PRO A 147 -16.89 6.45 0.15
CA PRO A 147 -15.98 7.18 1.02
C PRO A 147 -15.56 6.31 2.22
N LEU A 148 -14.26 6.31 2.51
CA LEU A 148 -13.73 5.75 3.74
C LEU A 148 -14.28 6.56 4.93
N SER A 149 -15.15 5.95 5.73
CA SER A 149 -15.58 6.52 7.01
C SER A 149 -14.37 6.68 7.93
N ALA A 150 -14.26 7.82 8.60
CA ALA A 150 -13.20 8.14 9.55
C ALA A 150 -13.40 7.42 10.90
#